data_AF-A0A5M6D5H5-F1
#
_entry.id   AF-A0A5M6D5H5-F1
#
_cell.length_a   1.000
_cell.length_b   1.000
_cell.length_c   1.000
_cell.angle_alpha   90.00
_cell.angle_beta   90.00
_cell.angle_gamma   90.00
#
_symmetry.space_group_name_H-M   'P 1'
#
loop_
_entity.id
_entity.type
_entity.pdbx_description
1 polymer ?
#
loop_
_entity_poly.entity_id
_entity_poly.type
_entity_poly.pdbx_seq_one_letter_code
_entity_poly.pdbx_strand_id
1 'polypeptide(L)'
;MSETNPEIEAQMDELAHLCCQRLSGELPADERSDLLLKSLLMSGYVWKHKGSFQADLEARVKSRCGHHAMHRGGELSSMSEKLEEKFRELARWESKSPDTTSKPKAANISSATDA
;
A
#
# COMPACT_ATOMS: atom_id res chain seq x y z
N MET A 1 -9.42 -16.81 -3.51
CA MET A 1 -8.15 -16.37 -2.91
C MET A 1 -7.26 -15.98 -4.07
N SER A 2 -6.92 -14.70 -4.17
CA SER A 2 -6.00 -14.18 -5.19
C SER A 2 -4.64 -14.84 -5.03
N GLU A 3 -3.96 -15.14 -6.14
CA GLU A 3 -2.55 -15.56 -6.17
C GLU A 3 -1.62 -14.38 -5.84
N THR A 4 -1.86 -13.75 -4.69
CA THR A 4 -1.07 -12.63 -4.20
C THR A 4 0.18 -13.18 -3.50
N ASN A 5 1.32 -12.50 -3.71
CA ASN A 5 2.60 -12.84 -3.08
C ASN A 5 2.40 -12.98 -1.54
N PRO A 6 2.93 -14.01 -0.86
CA PRO A 6 2.86 -14.14 0.60
C PRO A 6 3.21 -12.87 1.38
N GLU A 7 4.12 -12.05 0.84
CA GLU A 7 4.49 -10.77 1.42
C GLU A 7 3.34 -9.73 1.37
N ILE A 8 2.57 -9.70 0.29
CA ILE A 8 1.35 -8.87 0.19
C ILE A 8 0.34 -9.29 1.24
N GLU A 9 0.12 -10.60 1.37
CA GLU A 9 -0.82 -11.15 2.34
C GLU A 9 -0.42 -10.77 3.76
N ALA A 10 0.86 -10.91 4.11
CA ALA A 10 1.38 -10.53 5.42
C ALA A 10 1.20 -9.02 5.72
N GLN A 11 1.48 -8.16 4.73
CA GLN A 11 1.34 -6.71 4.88
C GLN A 11 -0.13 -6.28 5.03
N MET A 12 -1.04 -6.89 4.26
CA MET A 12 -2.48 -6.64 4.39
C MET A 12 -3.03 -7.14 5.73
N ASP A 13 -2.54 -8.28 6.21
CA ASP A 13 -2.92 -8.81 7.52
C ASP A 13 -2.45 -7.91 8.67
N GLU A 14 -1.24 -7.37 8.57
CA GLU A 14 -0.71 -6.43 9.55
C GLU A 14 -1.49 -5.10 9.53
N LEU A 15 -1.85 -4.57 8.36
CA LEU A 15 -2.72 -3.40 8.25
C LEU A 15 -4.10 -3.67 8.88
N ALA A 16 -4.68 -4.84 8.61
CA ALA A 16 -5.95 -5.23 9.22
C ALA A 16 -5.83 -5.33 10.75
N HIS A 17 -4.69 -5.82 11.27
CA HIS A 17 -4.40 -5.85 12.71
C HIS A 17 -4.35 -4.45 13.32
N LEU A 18 -3.65 -3.49 12.70
CA LEU A 18 -3.63 -2.10 13.16
C LEU A 18 -5.01 -1.47 13.16
N CYS A 19 -5.84 -1.77 12.16
CA CYS A 19 -7.23 -1.33 12.14
C CYS A 19 -8.02 -1.92 13.31
N CYS A 20 -7.86 -3.21 13.61
CA CYS A 20 -8.51 -3.85 14.75
C CYS A 20 -8.08 -3.26 16.10
N GLN A 21 -6.80 -2.94 16.28
CA GLN A 21 -6.29 -2.26 17.48
C GLN A 21 -7.00 -0.92 17.68
N ARG A 22 -7.08 -0.11 16.61
CA ARG A 22 -7.77 1.19 16.65
C ARG A 22 -9.25 1.06 16.99
N LEU A 23 -9.94 0.10 16.37
CA LEU A 23 -11.35 -0.21 16.67
C LEU A 23 -11.57 -0.74 18.09
N SER A 24 -10.53 -1.29 18.72
CA SER A 24 -10.55 -1.74 20.12
C SER A 24 -10.28 -0.59 21.10
N GLY A 25 -9.94 0.60 20.60
CA GLY A 25 -9.58 1.77 21.42
C GLY A 25 -8.10 1.84 21.80
N GLU A 26 -7.27 0.96 21.25
CA GLU A 26 -5.82 1.06 21.35
C GLU A 26 -5.31 2.13 20.38
N LEU A 27 -4.21 2.80 20.72
CA LEU A 27 -3.56 3.78 19.84
C LEU A 27 -2.54 3.05 18.96
N PRO A 28 -2.82 2.80 17.67
CA PRO A 28 -1.81 2.27 16.77
C PRO A 28 -0.75 3.34 16.47
N ALA A 29 0.48 2.91 16.22
CA ALA A 29 1.52 3.78 15.70
C ALA A 29 1.18 4.17 14.24
N ASP A 30 0.80 5.44 14.03
CA ASP A 30 0.38 5.95 12.72
C ASP A 30 1.50 5.79 11.67
N GLU A 31 2.76 5.95 12.07
CA GLU A 31 3.96 5.73 11.23
C GLU A 31 4.06 4.29 10.68
N ARG A 32 3.57 3.30 11.41
CA ARG A 32 3.62 1.89 10.99
C ARG A 32 2.69 1.62 9.83
N SER A 33 1.55 2.32 9.77
CA SER A 33 0.62 2.20 8.64
C SER A 33 1.24 2.71 7.34
N ASP A 34 1.96 3.83 7.38
CA ASP A 34 2.60 4.41 6.20
C ASP A 34 3.72 3.51 5.65
N LEU A 35 4.49 2.86 6.52
CA LEU A 35 5.51 1.88 6.11
C LEU A 35 4.88 0.67 5.40
N LEU A 36 3.78 0.15 5.92
CA LEU A 36 3.06 -0.98 5.32
C LEU A 36 2.46 -0.62 3.95
N LEU A 37 1.88 0.59 3.82
CA LEU A 37 1.36 1.07 2.55
C LEU A 37 2.45 1.19 1.48
N LYS A 38 3.63 1.71 1.83
CA LYS A 38 4.78 1.74 0.92
C LYS A 38 5.24 0.33 0.53
N SER A 39 5.30 -0.58 1.50
CA SER A 39 5.71 -1.97 1.25
C SER A 39 4.75 -2.69 0.30
N LEU A 40 3.44 -2.47 0.43
CA LEU A 40 2.42 -2.99 -0.48
C LEU A 40 2.59 -2.46 -1.91
N LEU A 41 2.90 -1.17 -2.02
CA LEU A 41 3.16 -0.52 -3.30
C LEU A 41 4.37 -1.15 -3.99
N MET A 42 5.48 -1.29 -3.26
CA MET A 42 6.72 -1.93 -3.76
C MET A 42 6.54 -3.40 -4.12
N SER A 43 5.68 -4.12 -3.37
CA SER A 43 5.35 -5.52 -3.64
C SER A 43 4.46 -5.70 -4.89
N GLY A 44 4.00 -4.60 -5.48
CA GLY A 44 3.20 -4.55 -6.70
C GLY A 44 1.71 -4.78 -6.47
N TYR A 45 1.19 -4.52 -5.26
CA TYR A 45 -0.23 -4.73 -4.93
C TYR A 45 -1.17 -4.04 -5.92
N VAL A 46 -0.86 -2.80 -6.31
CA VAL A 46 -1.64 -1.99 -7.28
C VAL A 46 -1.82 -2.70 -8.62
N TRP A 47 -0.81 -3.43 -9.08
CA TRP A 47 -0.80 -4.07 -10.39
C TRP A 47 -1.39 -5.48 -10.37
N LYS A 48 -1.26 -6.17 -9.23
CA LYS A 48 -1.68 -7.57 -9.07
C LYS A 48 -3.12 -7.72 -8.60
N HIS A 49 -3.63 -6.76 -7.84
CA HIS A 49 -4.95 -6.84 -7.25
C HIS A 49 -6.01 -6.19 -8.16
N LYS A 50 -7.07 -6.94 -8.51
CA LYS A 50 -8.17 -6.46 -9.38
C LYS A 50 -9.33 -5.79 -8.63
N GLY A 51 -9.25 -5.68 -7.30
CA GLY A 51 -10.28 -5.09 -6.44
C GLY A 51 -9.84 -3.80 -5.76
N SER A 52 -10.79 -3.14 -5.08
CA SER A 52 -10.50 -1.97 -4.23
C SER A 52 -9.65 -2.38 -3.03
N PHE A 53 -8.61 -1.60 -2.74
CA PHE A 53 -7.81 -1.73 -1.53
C PHE A 53 -8.69 -1.58 -0.28
N GLN A 54 -9.58 -0.59 -0.26
CA GLN A 54 -10.53 -0.40 0.84
C GLN A 54 -11.39 -1.65 1.06
N ALA A 55 -11.97 -2.20 0.00
CA ALA A 55 -12.85 -3.36 0.11
C ALA A 55 -12.12 -4.60 0.65
N ASP A 56 -10.89 -4.87 0.20
CA ASP A 56 -10.09 -5.99 0.70
C ASP A 56 -9.70 -5.78 2.17
N LEU A 57 -9.24 -4.57 2.52
CA LEU A 57 -8.90 -4.23 3.91
C LEU A 57 -10.10 -4.38 4.84
N GLU A 58 -11.27 -3.82 4.47
CA GLU A 58 -12.49 -3.96 5.28
C GLU A 58 -12.90 -5.42 5.46
N ALA A 59 -12.80 -6.24 4.41
CA ALA A 59 -13.13 -7.66 4.48
C ALA A 59 -12.21 -8.41 5.46
N ARG A 60 -10.90 -8.13 5.42
CA ARG A 60 -9.92 -8.71 6.35
C ARG A 60 -10.14 -8.26 7.79
N VAL A 61 -10.44 -6.98 8.02
CA VAL A 61 -10.77 -6.46 9.35
C VAL A 61 -12.04 -7.10 9.91
N LYS A 62 -13.10 -7.21 9.10
CA LYS A 62 -14.36 -7.88 9.49
C LYS A 62 -14.15 -9.37 9.80
N SER A 63 -13.27 -10.05 9.05
CA SER A 63 -12.89 -11.43 9.33
C SER A 63 -12.13 -11.58 10.65
N ARG A 64 -11.20 -10.65 10.95
CA ARG A 64 -10.31 -10.72 12.12
C ARG A 64 -10.94 -10.24 13.42
N CYS A 65 -11.63 -9.11 13.42
CA CYS A 65 -12.19 -8.49 14.63
C CYS A 65 -13.69 -8.19 14.47
N GLY A 66 -14.43 -9.17 13.93
CA GLY A 66 -15.84 -9.04 13.54
C GLY A 66 -16.75 -8.33 14.55
N HIS A 67 -16.60 -8.59 15.86
CA HIS A 67 -17.38 -7.88 16.88
C HIS A 67 -17.14 -6.36 16.86
N HIS A 68 -15.88 -5.91 16.93
CA HIS A 68 -15.54 -4.49 16.88
C HIS A 68 -15.87 -3.87 15.52
N ALA A 69 -15.59 -4.60 14.42
CA ALA A 69 -15.84 -4.15 13.06
C ALA A 69 -17.34 -3.96 12.75
N MET A 70 -18.21 -4.81 13.30
CA MET A 70 -19.66 -4.71 13.12
C MET A 70 -20.26 -3.55 13.91
N HIS A 71 -19.83 -3.33 15.15
CA HIS A 71 -20.35 -2.25 16.00
C HIS A 71 -19.78 -0.87 15.62
N ARG A 72 -18.61 -0.83 15.00
CA ARG A 72 -17.90 0.40 14.60
C ARG A 72 -17.70 0.49 13.09
N GLY A 73 -18.68 0.03 12.32
CA GLY A 73 -18.60 -0.01 10.85
C GLY A 73 -18.30 1.34 10.19
N GLY A 74 -18.91 2.43 10.69
CA GLY A 74 -18.64 3.77 10.17
C GLY A 74 -17.21 4.26 10.42
N GLU A 75 -16.63 3.89 11.56
CA GLU A 75 -15.23 4.19 11.88
C GLU A 75 -14.27 3.37 11.03
N LEU A 76 -14.57 2.08 10.85
CA LEU A 76 -13.83 1.21 9.93
C LEU A 76 -13.81 1.80 8.52
N SER A 77 -14.97 2.17 7.96
CA SER A 77 -15.03 2.75 6.61
C SER A 77 -14.26 4.07 6.51
N SER A 78 -14.36 4.95 7.51
CA SER A 78 -13.59 6.21 7.52
C SER A 78 -12.08 5.96 7.59
N MET A 79 -11.63 4.97 8.38
CA MET A 79 -10.22 4.61 8.46
C MET A 79 -9.71 3.99 7.15
N SER A 80 -10.47 3.06 6.57
CA SER A 80 -10.07 2.40 5.34
C SER A 80 -10.08 3.35 4.14
N GLU A 81 -10.99 4.32 4.10
CA GLU A 81 -11.00 5.38 3.08
C GLU A 81 -9.74 6.25 3.17
N LYS A 82 -9.36 6.67 4.38
CA LYS A 82 -8.11 7.43 4.60
C LYS A 82 -6.87 6.65 4.18
N LEU A 83 -6.82 5.36 4.47
CA LEU A 83 -5.71 4.50 4.05
C LEU A 83 -5.70 4.30 2.53
N GLU A 84 -6.86 4.15 1.89
CA GLU A 84 -6.97 4.09 0.43
C GLU A 84 -6.51 5.40 -0.23
N GLU A 85 -6.91 6.56 0.31
CA GLU A 85 -6.47 7.86 -0.17
C GLU A 85 -4.95 8.01 -0.10
N LYS A 86 -4.35 7.72 1.07
CA LYS A 86 -2.89 7.69 1.25
C LYS A 86 -2.22 6.73 0.26
N PHE A 87 -2.75 5.53 0.10
CA PHE A 87 -2.19 4.53 -0.81
C PHE A 87 -2.22 4.99 -2.27
N ARG A 88 -3.34 5.59 -2.72
CA ARG A 88 -3.46 6.19 -4.06
C ARG A 88 -2.50 7.35 -4.25
N GLU A 89 -2.30 8.17 -3.22
CA GLU A 89 -1.37 9.28 -3.27
C GLU A 89 0.08 8.77 -3.43
N LEU A 90 0.48 7.79 -2.63
CA LEU A 90 1.80 7.14 -2.74
C LEU A 90 2.01 6.52 -4.13
N ALA A 91 1.03 5.78 -4.65
CA ALA A 91 1.11 5.21 -5.99
C ALA A 91 1.23 6.28 -7.09
N ARG A 92 0.56 7.43 -6.92
CA ARG A 92 0.67 8.56 -7.84
C ARG A 92 2.04 9.23 -7.76
N TRP A 93 2.64 9.34 -6.58
CA TRP A 93 3.98 9.88 -6.42
C TRP A 93 5.04 8.98 -7.07
N GLU A 94 5.02 7.68 -6.82
CA GLU A 94 5.95 6.73 -7.44
C GLU A 94 5.84 6.73 -8.98
N SER A 95 4.63 6.80 -9.53
CA SER A 95 4.45 6.89 -11.00
C SER A 95 4.88 8.22 -11.61
N LYS A 96 4.94 9.31 -10.83
CA LYS A 96 5.36 10.64 -11.27
C LYS A 96 6.85 10.92 -11.05
N SER A 97 7.54 10.08 -10.31
CA SER A 97 8.99 10.16 -10.12
C SER A 97 9.67 9.25 -11.15
N PRO A 98 10.00 9.74 -12.36
CA PRO A 98 10.96 9.04 -13.18
C PRO A 98 12.25 9.01 -12.38
N ASP A 99 12.68 7.80 -12.01
CA ASP A 99 13.92 7.47 -11.32
C ASP A 99 15.02 8.53 -11.55
N THR A 100 15.19 9.47 -10.61
CA THR A 100 16.22 10.51 -10.69
C THR A 100 17.59 9.98 -10.28
N THR A 101 17.72 8.66 -10.11
CA THR A 101 18.95 7.97 -9.68
C THR A 101 19.71 7.25 -10.79
N SER A 102 19.35 7.43 -12.05
CA SER A 102 20.26 7.15 -13.16
C SER A 102 20.44 8.39 -13.99
N LYS A 103 21.57 9.09 -13.81
CA LYS A 103 22.18 9.70 -14.98
C LYS A 103 22.56 8.53 -15.89
N PRO A 104 21.98 8.33 -17.08
CA PRO A 104 22.72 7.66 -18.11
C PRO A 104 23.92 8.58 -18.35
N LYS A 105 25.09 8.19 -17.84
CA LYS A 105 26.35 8.84 -18.19
C LYS A 105 26.37 8.86 -19.71
N ALA A 106 26.23 10.05 -20.30
CA ALA A 106 26.32 10.22 -21.72
C ALA A 106 27.63 9.54 -22.16
N ALA A 107 27.50 8.45 -22.92
CA ALA A 107 28.61 7.94 -23.68
C ALA A 107 28.89 9.06 -24.69
N ASN A 108 29.89 9.88 -24.38
CA ASN A 108 30.48 10.81 -25.32
C ASN A 108 31.11 9.97 -26.45
N ILE A 109 30.29 9.51 -27.38
CA ILE A 109 30.76 9.02 -28.68
C ILE A 109 30.97 10.26 -29.55
N SER A 110 32.06 10.97 -29.28
CA SER A 110 32.55 12.01 -30.17
C SER A 110 33.02 11.36 -31.46
N SER A 111 32.33 11.71 -32.54
CA SER A 111 32.83 11.93 -33.90
C SER A 111 33.58 10.80 -34.61
N ALA A 112 32.99 10.40 -35.75
CA ALA A 112 33.67 9.85 -36.89
C ALA A 112 34.85 10.74 -37.36
N THR A 113 35.96 10.12 -37.79
CA THR A 113 36.80 10.56 -38.92
C THR A 113 37.67 9.40 -39.43
N ASP A 114 37.64 9.22 -40.75
CA ASP A 114 38.48 8.42 -41.65
C ASP A 114 39.97 8.26 -41.26
N ALA A 115 40.52 7.06 -41.49
CA ALA A 115 41.86 6.81 -42.05
C ALA A 115 41.97 5.36 -42.57
#